data_AF-A0A2H6EPU2-F1
#
_entry.id   AF-A0A2H6EPU2-F1
#
_cell.length_a   1.000
_cell.length_b   1.000
_cell.length_c   1.000
_cell.angle_alpha   90.00
_cell.angle_beta   90.00
_cell.angle_gamma   90.00
#
_symmetry.space_group_name_H-M   'P 1'
#
loop_
_entity.id
_entity.type
_entity.pdbx_description
1 polymer ?
#
loop_
_entity_poly.entity_id
_entity_poly.type
_entity_poly.pdbx_seq_one_letter_code
_entity_poly.pdbx_strand_id
1 'polypeptide(L)' 'MADEAKKEAKIGEFKGNPVISLPVGGSDRYPFTFGLSKARAVIEFFDDIKKFVEEHESKESDSDSDN' A
#
# COMPACT_ATOMS: atom_id res chain seq x y z
N MET A 1 -15.21 -11.02 15.74
CA MET A 1 -13.98 -11.56 15.13
C MET A 1 -14.15 -11.40 13.64
N ALA A 2 -13.64 -10.30 13.09
CA ALA A 2 -13.83 -9.96 11.68
C ALA A 2 -12.73 -10.67 10.88
N ASP A 3 -13.14 -11.50 9.94
CA ASP A 3 -12.28 -12.12 8.93
C ASP A 3 -11.36 -11.07 8.30
N GLU A 4 -10.07 -11.19 8.59
CA GLU A 4 -9.02 -10.50 7.88
C GLU A 4 -8.91 -11.14 6.49
N ALA A 5 -9.83 -10.74 5.60
CA ALA A 5 -9.79 -11.10 4.21
C ALA A 5 -8.48 -10.55 3.63
N LYS A 6 -7.47 -11.41 3.52
CA LYS A 6 -6.19 -11.16 2.86
C LYS A 6 -6.49 -10.61 1.46
N LYS A 7 -6.39 -9.29 1.29
CA LYS A 7 -6.59 -8.66 0.00
C LYS A 7 -5.32 -8.84 -0.82
N GLU A 8 -5.39 -9.70 -1.82
CA GLU A 8 -4.26 -10.04 -2.66
C GLU A 8 -3.94 -8.93 -3.67
N ALA A 9 -2.65 -8.72 -3.93
CA ALA A 9 -2.19 -7.87 -5.01
C ALA A 9 -2.64 -8.45 -6.36
N LYS A 10 -3.16 -7.59 -7.24
CA LYS A 10 -3.60 -8.02 -8.59
C LYS A 10 -2.55 -7.62 -9.62
N ILE A 11 -2.13 -8.57 -10.45
CA ILE A 11 -1.25 -8.33 -11.59
C ILE A 11 -2.10 -8.07 -12.83
N GLY A 12 -1.71 -7.09 -13.64
CA GLY A 12 -2.39 -6.75 -14.88
C GLY A 12 -1.45 -6.14 -15.91
N GLU A 13 -2.04 -5.60 -16.97
CA GLU A 13 -1.34 -4.95 -18.05
C GLU A 13 -1.98 -3.59 -18.35
N PHE A 14 -1.15 -2.58 -18.56
CA PHE A 14 -1.59 -1.26 -19.02
C PHE A 14 -0.74 -0.81 -20.19
N LYS A 15 -1.37 -0.68 -21.37
CA LYS A 15 -0.72 -0.27 -22.62
C LYS A 15 0.53 -1.12 -22.94
N GLY A 16 0.43 -2.45 -22.85
CA GLY A 16 1.57 -3.34 -23.12
C GLY A 16 2.57 -3.48 -21.97
N ASN A 17 2.38 -2.78 -20.85
CA ASN A 17 3.31 -2.81 -19.72
C ASN A 17 2.71 -3.51 -18.50
N PRO A 18 3.46 -4.39 -17.80
CA PRO A 18 2.97 -5.05 -16.60
C PRO A 18 2.81 -4.04 -15.45
N VAL A 19 1.69 -4.17 -14.75
CA VAL A 19 1.33 -3.37 -13.57
C VAL A 19 0.88 -4.26 -12.42
N ILE A 20 1.04 -3.76 -11.19
CA ILE A 20 0.54 -4.37 -9.96
C ILE A 20 -0.40 -3.39 -9.25
N SER A 21 -1.51 -3.88 -8.75
CA SER A 21 -2.55 -3.12 -8.05
C SER A 21 -2.70 -3.65 -6.62
N LEU A 22 -2.46 -2.78 -5.64
CA LEU A 22 -2.59 -3.05 -4.21
C LEU A 22 -3.88 -2.39 -3.67
N PRO A 23 -4.84 -3.13 -3.10
CA PRO A 23 -6.00 -2.54 -2.43
C PRO A 23 -5.57 -1.67 -1.24
N VAL A 24 -6.13 -0.46 -1.12
CA VAL A 24 -5.81 0.50 -0.03
C VAL A 24 -7.05 0.71 0.84
N GLY A 25 -6.86 0.82 2.17
CA GLY A 25 -7.94 1.10 3.11
C GLY A 25 -9.05 0.06 3.12
N GLY A 26 -8.72 -1.20 2.81
CA GLY A 26 -9.71 -2.27 2.72
C GLY A 26 -10.69 -2.12 1.54
N SER A 27 -10.42 -1.27 0.55
CA SER A 27 -11.30 -1.07 -0.62
C SER A 27 -10.61 -1.45 -1.93
N ASP A 28 -11.34 -2.18 -2.78
CA ASP A 28 -10.88 -2.53 -4.14
C ASP A 28 -11.25 -1.44 -5.17
N ARG A 29 -12.01 -0.42 -4.75
CA ARG A 29 -12.53 0.62 -5.65
C ARG A 29 -11.42 1.56 -6.14
N TYR A 30 -10.41 1.81 -5.32
CA TYR A 30 -9.30 2.70 -5.62
C TYR A 30 -7.97 2.05 -5.22
N PRO A 31 -7.52 1.04 -5.98
CA PRO A 31 -6.27 0.36 -5.68
C PRO A 31 -5.08 1.24 -6.06
N PHE A 32 -4.04 1.20 -5.24
CA PHE A 32 -2.75 1.79 -5.56
C PHE A 32 -2.07 0.93 -6.64
N THR A 33 -2.04 1.45 -7.87
CA THR A 33 -1.54 0.71 -9.04
C THR A 33 -0.25 1.33 -9.57
N PHE A 34 0.77 0.50 -9.80
CA PHE A 34 2.05 0.94 -10.32
C PHE A 34 2.71 -0.09 -11.23
N GLY A 35 3.54 0.39 -12.17
CA GLY A 35 4.26 -0.45 -13.12
C GLY A 35 5.57 -1.01 -12.57
N LEU A 36 6.20 -1.87 -13.36
CA LEU A 36 7.44 -2.59 -13.00
C LEU A 36 8.58 -1.69 -12.49
N SER A 37 8.80 -0.52 -13.09
CA SER A 37 9.89 0.38 -12.64
C SER A 37 9.70 0.84 -11.20
N LYS A 38 8.46 1.18 -10.82
CA LYS A 38 8.12 1.55 -9.44
C LYS A 38 8.20 0.35 -8.51
N ALA A 39 7.79 -0.84 -8.98
CA ALA A 39 7.92 -2.06 -8.20
C ALA A 39 9.37 -2.39 -7.84
N ARG A 40 10.30 -2.21 -8.80
CA ARG A 40 11.74 -2.37 -8.53
C ARG A 40 12.23 -1.39 -7.47
N ALA A 41 11.84 -0.12 -7.56
CA ALA A 41 12.20 0.87 -6.55
C ALA A 41 11.65 0.52 -5.15
N VAL A 42 10.42 0.03 -5.06
CA VAL A 42 9.85 -0.43 -3.78
C VAL A 42 10.65 -1.58 -3.17
N ILE A 43 11.16 -2.50 -3.99
CA ILE A 43 12.01 -3.60 -3.52
C ILE A 43 13.38 -3.08 -3.06
N GLU A 44 13.99 -2.18 -3.85
CA GLU A 44 15.31 -1.59 -3.55
C GLU A 44 15.29 -0.79 -2.23
N PHE A 45 14.22 -0.06 -1.96
CA PHE A 45 14.06 0.78 -0.77
C PHE A 45 13.06 0.21 0.25
N PHE A 46 12.83 -1.10 0.25
CA PHE A 46 11.79 -1.73 1.07
C PHE A 46 11.98 -1.45 2.57
N ASP A 47 13.23 -1.54 3.05
CA ASP A 47 13.55 -1.31 4.46
C ASP A 47 13.35 0.15 4.87
N ASP A 48 13.67 1.10 3.99
CA ASP A 48 13.49 2.53 4.25
C ASP A 48 12.00 2.91 4.25
N ILE A 49 11.22 2.33 3.32
CA ILE A 49 9.75 2.47 3.31
C ILE A 49 9.17 1.93 4.62
N LYS A 50 9.64 0.77 5.09
CA LYS A 50 9.17 0.18 6.34
C LYS A 50 9.44 1.10 7.54
N LYS A 51 10.65 1.64 7.67
CA LYS A 51 10.99 2.61 8.72
C LYS A 51 10.14 3.87 8.63
N PHE A 52 9.93 4.39 7.41
CA PHE A 52 9.08 5.56 7.19
C PHE A 52 7.65 5.32 7.69
N VAL A 53 7.08 4.14 7.45
CA VAL A 53 5.76 3.77 7.97
C VAL A 53 5.79 3.71 9.50
N GLU A 54 6.76 3.02 10.11
CA GLU A 54 6.88 2.90 11.57
C GLU A 54 7.00 4.27 12.28
N GLU A 55 7.77 5.21 11.71
CA GLU A 55 7.97 6.56 12.26
C GLU A 55 6.73 7.47 12.19
N HIS A 56 5.82 7.18 11.27
CA HIS A 56 4.66 8.03 10.98
C HIS A 56 3.33 7.42 11.45
N GLU A 57 3.18 6.09 11.46
CA GLU A 57 2.03 5.43 12.11
C GLU A 57 2.02 5.66 13.63
N SER A 58 3.21 5.77 14.24
CA SER A 58 3.35 6.07 15.67
C SER A 58 2.91 7.50 16.06
N LYS A 59 2.55 8.35 15.10
CA LYS A 59 2.07 9.74 15.33
C LYS A 59 0.56 9.90 15.12
N GLU A 60 -0.15 8.91 14.59
CA GLU A 60 -1.59 9.02 14.30
C GLU A 60 -2.50 8.58 15.47
N SER A 61 -1.96 8.16 16.62
CA SER A 61 -2.76 7.75 17.79
C SER A 61 -3.02 8.83 18.86
N ASP A 62 -2.59 10.08 18.67
CA ASP A 62 -2.72 11.17 19.68
C ASP A 62 -3.37 12.46 19.13
N SER A 63 -4.35 12.38 18.23
CA SER A 63 -5.03 13.60 17.72
C SER A 63 -6.54 13.47 17.47
N ASP A 64 -7.26 12.69 18.30
CA ASP A 64 -8.72 12.80 18.41
C ASP A 64 -9.19 12.63 19.87
N SER A 65 -9.03 13.70 20.66
CA SER A 65 -9.85 13.97 21.85
C SER A 65 -9.86 15.48 22.09
N ASP A 66 -10.73 16.19 21.37
CA ASP A 66 -11.47 17.36 21.86
C ASP A 66 -12.36 17.92 20.74
N ASN A 67 -13.63 17.48 20.72
CA ASN A 67 -14.78 18.36 20.48
C ASN A 67 -16.05 17.75 21.08
#